data_AF-A0AAW0WDZ9-F1
#
_entry.id   AF-A0AAW0WDZ9-F1
#
_cell.length_a   1.000
_cell.length_b   1.000
_cell.length_c   1.000
_cell.angle_alpha   90.00
_cell.angle_beta   90.00
_cell.angle_gamma   90.00
#
_symmetry.space_group_name_H-M   'P 1'
#
loop_
_entity.id
_entity.type
_entity.pdbx_description
1 polymer ?
#
loop_
_entity_poly.entity_id
_entity_poly.type
_entity_poly.pdbx_seq_one_letter_code
_entity_poly.pdbx_strand_id
1 'polypeptide(L)'
;RYHYFYGEALRVECPVGSGQMLTLEQVSIFLARRLVSLFLPGPDGARPCHGGNDAYREDPAYRSLLLFHEYFDGESGRGCGASHQTGWTALVANCLNITLGYSHAGLSSRTRKR
;
A
#
# COMPACT_ATOMS: atom_id res chain seq x y z
N ARG A 1 -3.67 -14.74 -5.80
CA ARG A 1 -4.58 -15.82 -6.29
C ARG A 1 -4.69 -15.84 -7.81
N TYR A 2 -5.08 -14.75 -8.47
CA TYR A 2 -5.22 -14.72 -9.93
C TYR A 2 -3.91 -14.88 -10.70
N HIS A 3 -2.80 -14.32 -10.20
CA HIS A 3 -1.49 -14.58 -10.81
C HIS A 3 -1.14 -16.07 -10.81
N TYR A 4 -1.42 -16.83 -9.75
CA TYR A 4 -1.17 -18.28 -9.75
C TYR A 4 -1.95 -19.05 -10.83
N PHE A 5 -3.06 -18.49 -11.30
CA PHE A 5 -3.86 -19.10 -12.37
C PHE A 5 -3.37 -18.68 -13.76
N TYR A 6 -3.08 -17.39 -13.96
CA TYR A 6 -2.71 -16.86 -15.28
C TYR A 6 -1.19 -16.81 -15.53
N GLY A 7 -0.38 -16.88 -14.49
CA GLY A 7 1.08 -16.76 -14.54
C GLY A 7 1.53 -15.54 -15.35
N GLU A 8 2.46 -15.79 -16.26
CA GLU A 8 3.02 -14.82 -17.22
C GLU A 8 2.13 -14.61 -18.46
N ALA A 9 1.08 -15.43 -18.65
CA ALA A 9 0.25 -15.40 -19.86
C ALA A 9 -0.67 -14.17 -19.91
N LEU A 10 -1.03 -13.61 -18.74
CA LEU A 10 -1.81 -12.39 -18.63
C LEU A 10 -0.93 -11.25 -18.13
N ARG A 11 -0.68 -10.29 -19.01
CA ARG A 11 0.05 -9.05 -18.70
C ARG A 11 -0.84 -7.86 -19.01
N VAL A 12 -0.79 -6.85 -18.14
CA VAL A 12 -1.55 -5.61 -18.28
C VAL A 12 -0.61 -4.43 -18.16
N GLU A 13 -0.95 -3.33 -18.81
CA GLU A 13 -0.18 -2.10 -18.68
C GLU A 13 -0.37 -1.52 -17.28
N CYS A 14 0.73 -1.25 -16.57
CA CYS A 14 0.67 -0.67 -15.24
C CYS A 14 1.98 0.09 -14.90
N PRO A 15 1.91 1.41 -14.60
CA PRO A 15 0.73 2.28 -14.67
C PRO A 15 0.18 2.43 -16.10
N VAL A 16 -1.09 2.78 -16.24
CA VAL A 16 -1.70 3.07 -17.54
C VAL A 16 -0.95 4.23 -18.21
N GLY A 17 -0.66 4.10 -19.51
CA GLY A 17 0.10 5.08 -20.30
C GLY A 17 1.61 5.02 -20.15
N SER A 18 2.16 4.05 -19.41
CA SER A 18 3.61 3.88 -19.21
C SER A 18 4.29 3.01 -20.28
N GLY A 19 3.51 2.23 -21.05
CA GLY A 19 4.01 1.15 -21.90
C GLY A 19 4.57 -0.06 -21.16
N GLN A 20 4.57 -0.06 -19.82
CA GLN A 20 5.11 -1.16 -19.00
C GLN A 20 4.07 -2.26 -18.81
N MET A 21 4.32 -3.43 -19.43
CA MET A 21 3.46 -4.60 -19.30
C MET A 21 3.89 -5.46 -18.11
N LEU A 22 3.05 -5.55 -17.08
CA LEU A 22 3.33 -6.26 -15.83
C LEU A 22 2.40 -7.46 -15.66
N THR A 23 2.87 -8.50 -14.97
CA THR A 23 1.99 -9.60 -14.53
C THR A 23 1.10 -9.16 -13.38
N LEU A 24 0.04 -9.93 -13.11
CA LEU A 24 -0.84 -9.62 -11.97
C LEU A 24 -0.13 -9.62 -10.60
N GLU A 25 0.94 -10.40 -10.43
CA GLU A 25 1.76 -10.34 -9.21
C GLU A 25 2.51 -9.01 -9.13
N GLN A 26 3.20 -8.62 -10.21
CA GLN A 26 3.92 -7.35 -10.27
C GLN A 26 2.99 -6.16 -10.08
N VAL A 27 1.79 -6.18 -10.67
CA VAL A 27 0.74 -5.18 -10.45
C VAL A 27 0.31 -5.13 -8.98
N SER A 28 0.12 -6.28 -8.33
CA SER A 28 -0.24 -6.30 -6.90
C SER A 28 0.85 -5.70 -6.01
N ILE A 29 2.13 -5.95 -6.31
CA ILE A 29 3.27 -5.37 -5.61
C ILE A 29 3.34 -3.86 -5.86
N PHE A 30 3.13 -3.43 -7.11
CA PHE A 30 3.09 -2.03 -7.49
C PHE A 30 2.00 -1.26 -6.71
N LEU A 31 0.78 -1.80 -6.65
CA LEU A 31 -0.33 -1.20 -5.91
C LEU A 31 -0.07 -1.19 -4.40
N ALA A 32 0.45 -2.29 -3.84
CA ALA A 32 0.80 -2.37 -2.44
C ALA A 32 1.83 -1.29 -2.06
N ARG A 33 2.86 -1.09 -2.89
CA ARG A 33 3.87 -0.03 -2.71
C ARG A 33 3.25 1.36 -2.73
N ARG A 34 2.33 1.65 -3.66
CA ARG A 34 1.63 2.96 -3.71
C ARG A 34 0.76 3.20 -2.48
N LEU A 35 0.07 2.18 -1.97
CA LEU A 35 -0.73 2.33 -0.76
C LEU A 35 0.13 2.54 0.48
N VAL A 36 1.23 1.80 0.60
CA VAL A 36 2.20 1.95 1.69
C VAL A 36 2.84 3.34 1.67
N SER A 37 3.18 3.86 0.48
CA SER A 37 3.86 5.17 0.37
C SER A 37 3.04 6.33 0.91
N LEU A 38 1.71 6.20 1.04
CA LEU A 38 0.86 7.21 1.69
C LEU A 38 1.28 7.50 3.13
N PHE A 39 1.87 6.50 3.80
CA PHE A 39 2.23 6.54 5.21
C PHE A 39 3.74 6.66 5.42
N LEU A 40 4.57 6.69 4.39
CA LEU A 40 6.02 6.82 4.52
C LEU A 40 6.44 8.29 4.35
N PRO A 41 7.51 8.73 5.04
CA PRO A 41 8.03 10.07 4.83
C PRO A 41 8.72 10.14 3.46
N GLY A 42 8.42 11.18 2.70
CA GLY A 42 9.13 11.55 1.50
C GLY A 42 10.51 12.16 1.79
N PRO A 43 11.24 12.59 0.75
CA PRO A 43 12.55 13.25 0.90
C PRO A 43 12.52 14.51 1.77
N ASP A 44 11.37 15.18 1.83
CA ASP A 44 11.13 16.38 2.62
C ASP A 44 10.66 16.07 4.07
N GLY A 45 10.47 14.79 4.39
CA GLY A 45 9.94 14.31 5.67
C GLY A 45 8.41 14.32 5.75
N ALA A 46 7.70 14.82 4.74
CA ALA A 46 6.24 14.86 4.73
C ALA A 46 5.66 13.48 4.38
N ARG A 47 4.48 13.16 4.92
CA ARG A 47 3.72 11.96 4.53
C ARG A 47 2.47 12.41 3.78
N PRO A 48 2.13 11.79 2.63
CA PRO A 48 0.91 12.13 1.90
C PRO A 48 -0.34 12.10 2.78
N CYS A 49 -0.47 11.12 3.69
CA CYS A 49 -1.64 10.98 4.55
C CYS A 49 -1.93 12.22 5.42
N HIS A 50 -0.92 13.03 5.76
CA HIS A 50 -1.09 14.26 6.55
C HIS A 50 -1.49 15.48 5.74
N GLY A 51 -1.51 15.39 4.39
CA GLY A 51 -2.01 16.46 3.54
C GLY A 51 -1.26 17.79 3.65
N GLY A 52 0.04 17.76 3.97
CA GLY A 52 0.85 18.97 4.12
C GLY A 52 0.73 19.67 5.47
N ASN A 53 0.21 18.99 6.50
CA ASN A 53 0.22 19.55 7.85
C ASN A 53 1.65 19.51 8.44
N ASP A 54 2.28 20.67 8.53
CA ASP A 54 3.67 20.82 8.99
C ASP A 54 3.88 20.35 10.44
N ALA A 55 2.85 20.34 11.30
CA ALA A 55 2.99 19.82 12.66
C ALA A 55 3.42 18.34 12.66
N TYR A 56 2.87 17.52 11.76
CA TYR A 56 3.25 16.10 11.62
C TYR A 56 4.59 15.88 10.90
N ARG A 57 5.21 16.95 10.40
CA ARG A 57 6.51 16.92 9.74
C ARG A 57 7.61 17.43 10.65
N GLU A 58 7.37 18.56 11.30
CA GLU A 58 8.36 19.37 12.01
C GLU A 58 8.36 19.11 13.52
N ASP A 59 7.19 18.95 14.14
CA ASP A 59 7.08 18.78 15.58
C ASP A 59 7.50 17.35 16.01
N PRO A 60 8.57 17.19 16.81
CA PRO A 60 8.99 15.89 17.30
C PRO A 60 7.90 15.09 18.03
N ALA A 61 6.94 15.76 18.66
CA ALA A 61 5.83 15.11 19.36
C ALA A 61 4.83 14.45 18.41
N TYR A 62 4.66 14.99 17.20
CA TYR A 62 3.68 14.52 16.22
C TYR A 62 4.29 13.76 15.04
N ARG A 63 5.60 13.92 14.79
CA ARG A 63 6.30 13.36 13.61
C ARG A 63 6.20 11.84 13.45
N SER A 64 6.06 11.10 14.54
CA SER A 64 5.90 9.65 14.54
C SER A 64 4.44 9.18 14.58
N LEU A 65 3.47 10.07 14.74
CA LEU A 65 2.06 9.71 14.82
C LEU A 65 1.47 9.54 13.42
N LEU A 66 1.01 8.34 13.12
CA LEU A 66 0.30 8.05 11.88
C LEU A 66 -1.20 8.18 12.08
N LEU A 67 -1.85 8.90 11.16
CA LEU A 67 -3.30 9.00 11.10
C LEU A 67 -3.87 8.01 10.11
N PHE A 68 -4.98 7.37 10.50
CA PHE A 68 -5.70 6.40 9.68
C PHE A 68 -7.02 7.03 9.26
N HIS A 69 -7.05 7.47 8.00
CA HIS A 69 -8.21 8.15 7.42
C HIS A 69 -9.18 7.17 6.78
N GLU A 70 -10.43 7.61 6.62
CA GLU A 70 -11.51 6.84 5.99
C GLU A 70 -11.24 6.60 4.50
N TYR A 71 -10.78 7.63 3.81
CA TYR A 71 -10.38 7.54 2.41
C TYR A 71 -9.24 8.51 2.11
N PHE A 72 -8.64 8.37 0.93
CA PHE A 72 -7.51 9.18 0.48
C PHE A 72 -7.84 9.83 -0.85
N ASP A 73 -7.37 11.06 -1.02
CA ASP A 73 -7.42 11.75 -2.31
C ASP A 73 -6.54 11.02 -3.35
N GLY A 74 -7.06 10.80 -4.55
CA GLY A 74 -6.41 9.97 -5.57
C GLY A 74 -5.18 10.62 -6.23
N GLU A 75 -5.08 11.94 -6.16
CA GLU A 75 -3.98 12.71 -6.75
C GLU A 75 -2.88 12.99 -5.72
N SER A 76 -3.24 13.59 -4.59
CA SER A 76 -2.32 14.01 -3.54
C SER A 76 -2.01 12.92 -2.50
N GLY A 77 -2.90 11.93 -2.34
CA GLY A 77 -2.78 10.95 -1.26
C GLY A 77 -3.15 11.50 0.12
N ARG A 78 -3.73 12.70 0.21
CA ARG A 78 -4.20 13.28 1.47
C ARG A 78 -5.28 12.43 2.12
N GLY A 79 -5.16 12.19 3.41
CA GLY A 79 -6.21 11.55 4.20
C GLY A 79 -7.43 12.45 4.39
N CYS A 80 -8.62 11.87 4.22
CA CYS A 80 -9.92 12.55 4.29
C CYS A 80 -10.91 11.79 5.18
N GLY A 81 -11.95 12.47 5.66
CA GLY A 81 -12.90 11.91 6.61
C GLY A 81 -12.33 11.75 8.02
N ALA A 82 -12.88 10.81 8.80
CA ALA A 82 -12.43 10.56 10.17
C ALA A 82 -10.97 10.07 10.21
N SER A 83 -10.13 10.68 11.07
CA SER A 83 -8.67 10.44 11.12
C SER A 83 -8.21 9.30 12.03
N HIS A 84 -9.15 8.66 12.74
CA HIS A 84 -8.90 7.58 13.70
C HIS A 84 -9.61 6.28 13.29
N GLN A 85 -9.82 6.08 11.99
CA GLN A 85 -10.48 4.89 11.48
C GLN A 85 -9.47 3.80 11.18
N THR A 86 -9.00 3.11 12.22
CA THR A 86 -8.21 1.87 12.15
C THR A 86 -9.04 0.65 11.73
N GLY A 87 -10.05 0.86 10.88
CA GLY A 87 -10.84 -0.19 10.24
C GLY A 87 -10.12 -0.76 9.03
N TRP A 88 -10.71 -0.64 7.84
CA TRP A 88 -10.10 -1.16 6.60
C TRP A 88 -8.74 -0.54 6.28
N THR A 89 -8.47 0.70 6.70
CA THR A 89 -7.18 1.37 6.46
C THR A 89 -6.02 0.64 7.15
N ALA A 90 -6.27 -0.10 8.24
CA ALA A 90 -5.27 -0.94 8.89
C ALA A 90 -4.76 -2.09 7.99
N LEU A 91 -5.50 -2.46 6.93
CA LEU A 91 -5.07 -3.46 5.94
C LEU A 91 -3.79 -3.05 5.20
N VAL A 92 -3.36 -1.78 5.28
CA VAL A 92 -2.05 -1.35 4.76
C VAL A 92 -0.89 -2.14 5.39
N ALA A 93 -1.06 -2.70 6.60
CA ALA A 93 -0.08 -3.60 7.20
C ALA A 93 0.15 -4.87 6.35
N ASN A 94 -0.88 -5.36 5.65
CA ASN A 94 -0.71 -6.46 4.71
C ASN A 94 0.04 -6.01 3.44
N CYS A 95 -0.20 -4.78 2.98
CA CYS A 95 0.55 -4.19 1.87
C CYS A 95 2.04 -4.01 2.22
N LEU A 96 2.36 -3.69 3.47
CA LEU A 96 3.74 -3.67 3.97
C LEU A 96 4.39 -5.04 3.84
N ASN A 97 3.71 -6.11 4.25
CA ASN A 97 4.22 -7.47 4.11
C ASN A 97 4.53 -7.84 2.65
N ILE A 98 3.60 -7.54 1.74
CA ILE A 98 3.78 -7.73 0.29
C ILE A 98 5.01 -6.95 -0.20
N THR A 99 5.16 -5.69 0.23
CA THR A 99 6.24 -4.81 -0.22
C THR A 99 7.62 -5.27 0.25
N LEU A 100 7.70 -5.78 1.49
CA LEU A 100 8.94 -6.29 2.09
C LEU A 100 9.32 -7.69 1.62
N GLY A 101 8.53 -8.31 0.73
CA GLY A 101 8.78 -9.65 0.23
C GLY A 101 8.45 -10.76 1.24
N TYR A 102 7.67 -10.46 2.28
CA TYR A 102 7.12 -11.50 3.15
C TYR A 102 6.07 -12.29 2.35
N SER A 103 6.53 -13.39 1.73
CA SER A 103 5.67 -14.30 0.99
C SER A 103 4.60 -14.87 1.92
N HIS A 104 3.35 -14.93 1.46
CA HIS A 104 2.24 -15.64 2.13
C HIS A 104 2.45 -17.18 2.23
N ALA A 105 3.68 -17.67 2.04
CA ALA A 105 4.04 -19.09 2.03
C ALA A 105 3.72 -19.82 3.36
N GLY A 106 3.45 -19.09 4.45
CA GLY A 106 3.15 -19.68 5.77
C GLY A 106 1.72 -20.18 6.00
N LEU A 107 0.76 -19.96 5.09
CA LEU A 107 -0.66 -20.32 5.32
C LEU A 107 -1.22 -21.40 4.37
N SER A 108 -0.38 -22.01 3.53
CA SER A 108 -0.79 -23.06 2.57
C SER A 108 -0.22 -24.45 2.88
N SER A 109 -0.07 -24.80 4.15
CA SER A 109 0.23 -26.18 4.60
C SER A 109 -0.87 -26.74 5.50
N ARG A 110 -2.12 -26.71 5.04
CA ARG A 110 -3.16 -27.64 5.53
C ARG A 110 -3.53 -28.61 4.42
N THR A 111 -2.67 -29.63 4.33
CA THR A 111 -2.94 -31.03 4.05
C THR A 111 -4.26 -31.36 3.33
N ARG A 112 -4.18 -31.56 2.01
CA ARG A 112 -5.14 -32.40 1.30
C ARG A 112 -4.70 -33.85 1.52
N LYS A 113 -5.20 -34.50 2.59
CA LYS A 113 -5.14 -35.96 2.72
C LYS A 113 -6.11 -36.55 1.68
N ARG A 114 -5.60 -37.58 1.00
CA ARG A 114 -6.29 -38.43 0.02
C ARG A 114 -7.52 -39.10 0.63
#